data_AF-A0A4Y8CNW4-F1
#
_entry.id   AF-A0A4Y8CNW4-F1
#
_cell.length_a   1.000
_cell.length_b   1.000
_cell.length_c   1.000
_cell.angle_alpha   90.00
_cell.angle_beta   90.00
_cell.angle_gamma   90.00
#
_symmetry.space_group_name_H-M   'P 1'
#
loop_
_entity.id
_entity.type
_entity.pdbx_description
1 polymer ?
#
loop_
_entity_poly.entity_id
_entity_poly.type
_entity_poly.pdbx_seq_one_letter_code
_entity_poly.pdbx_strand_id
1 'polypeptide(L)'
;MRSLPDNCWMNCCNLDNYEVATMGVPFEALLPYGIMLAMFGITGAGMSGVRALQNGGKRARHSVDAWDRVMMDRDRRLTGFLRGQTENPSAPLGFELNNPWRLEKRFI
;
A
#
# COMPACT_ATOMS: atom_id res chain seq x y z
N MET A 1 -62.48 -2.21 -39.64
CA MET A 1 -63.03 -2.20 -38.27
C MET A 1 -62.73 -3.53 -37.60
N ARG A 2 -61.60 -3.63 -36.90
CA ARG A 2 -61.41 -4.59 -35.81
C ARG A 2 -60.83 -3.75 -34.67
N SER A 3 -61.71 -3.41 -33.73
CA SER A 3 -61.37 -2.71 -32.49
C SER A 3 -60.43 -3.60 -31.68
N LEU A 4 -59.17 -3.19 -31.56
CA LEU A 4 -58.24 -3.75 -30.59
C LEU A 4 -58.68 -3.29 -29.18
N PRO A 5 -58.60 -4.15 -28.15
CA PRO A 5 -59.03 -3.79 -26.80
C PRO A 5 -58.05 -2.81 -26.12
N ASP A 6 -58.59 -1.73 -25.55
CA ASP A 6 -57.90 -0.57 -24.98
C ASP A 6 -57.32 -0.77 -23.56
N ASN A 7 -56.83 -1.95 -23.20
CA ASN A 7 -56.29 -2.21 -21.85
C ASN A 7 -54.83 -2.68 -21.80
N CYS A 8 -54.08 -2.56 -22.90
CA CYS A 8 -52.66 -2.90 -22.96
C CYS A 8 -51.71 -1.71 -22.67
N TRP A 9 -52.22 -0.58 -22.20
CA TRP A 9 -51.44 0.69 -22.11
C TRP A 9 -50.89 1.06 -20.73
N MET A 10 -51.15 0.27 -19.67
CA MET A 10 -50.68 0.61 -18.31
C MET A 10 -50.00 -0.53 -17.53
N ASN A 11 -49.99 -1.77 -18.02
CA ASN A 11 -49.39 -2.91 -17.30
C ASN A 11 -48.15 -3.52 -17.98
N CYS A 12 -47.66 -2.97 -19.09
CA CYS A 12 -46.45 -3.47 -19.75
C CYS A 12 -45.16 -2.75 -19.32
N CYS A 13 -45.22 -1.54 -18.75
CA CYS A 13 -44.00 -0.80 -18.35
C CYS A 13 -43.35 -1.23 -17.02
N ASN A 14 -43.89 -2.21 -16.30
CA ASN A 14 -43.33 -2.68 -15.01
C ASN A 14 -42.73 -4.09 -15.06
N LEU A 15 -42.80 -4.78 -16.20
CA LEU A 15 -42.23 -6.13 -16.37
C LEU A 15 -40.81 -6.11 -16.96
N ASP A 16 -40.34 -4.96 -17.45
CA ASP A 16 -38.99 -4.86 -18.01
C ASP A 16 -37.92 -4.56 -16.93
N ASN A 17 -38.35 -4.10 -15.75
CA ASN A 17 -37.44 -3.72 -14.65
C ASN A 17 -37.20 -4.83 -13.61
N TYR A 18 -37.95 -5.93 -13.65
CA TYR A 18 -37.80 -7.04 -12.70
C TYR A 18 -37.01 -8.26 -13.23
N GLU A 19 -36.78 -8.37 -14.56
CA GLU A 19 -36.01 -9.48 -15.16
C GLU A 19 -34.51 -9.18 -15.21
N VAL A 20 -34.13 -7.90 -15.13
CA VAL A 20 -32.72 -7.49 -14.99
C VAL A 20 -32.13 -7.92 -13.63
N ALA A 21 -32.99 -8.28 -12.66
CA ALA A 21 -32.56 -8.76 -11.35
C ALA A 21 -32.19 -10.26 -11.32
N THR A 22 -32.48 -11.05 -12.38
CA THR A 22 -32.24 -12.51 -12.39
C THR A 22 -31.00 -12.94 -13.18
N MET A 23 -30.43 -12.09 -14.02
CA MET A 23 -29.08 -12.30 -14.55
C MET A 23 -28.05 -11.88 -13.50
N GLY A 24 -27.86 -12.77 -12.52
CA GLY A 24 -26.81 -12.66 -11.52
C GLY A 24 -25.45 -12.40 -12.17
N VAL A 25 -24.58 -11.70 -11.43
CA VAL A 25 -23.27 -11.23 -11.91
C VAL A 25 -22.51 -12.34 -12.67
N PRO A 26 -22.02 -12.08 -13.90
CA PRO A 26 -21.34 -13.09 -14.71
C PRO A 26 -19.96 -13.40 -14.11
N PHE A 27 -19.88 -14.43 -13.26
CA PHE A 27 -18.66 -14.81 -12.53
C PHE A 27 -17.51 -15.21 -13.45
N GLU A 28 -17.78 -15.82 -14.61
CA GLU A 28 -16.78 -16.16 -15.62
C GLU A 28 -16.00 -14.94 -16.13
N ALA A 29 -16.67 -13.80 -16.27
CA ALA A 29 -16.02 -12.54 -16.65
C ALA A 29 -15.21 -11.93 -15.49
N LEU A 30 -15.49 -12.33 -14.24
CA LEU A 30 -14.81 -11.83 -13.04
C LEU A 30 -13.63 -12.70 -12.59
N LEU A 31 -13.57 -13.97 -12.99
CA LEU A 31 -12.44 -14.85 -12.72
C LEU A 31 -11.07 -14.25 -13.10
N PRO A 32 -10.85 -13.67 -14.30
CA PRO A 32 -9.56 -13.08 -14.62
C PRO A 32 -9.23 -11.88 -13.73
N TYR A 33 -10.21 -11.05 -13.39
CA TYR A 33 -10.01 -9.92 -12.48
C TYR A 33 -9.73 -10.38 -11.05
N GLY A 34 -10.37 -11.46 -10.59
CA GLY A 34 -10.12 -12.07 -9.28
C GLY A 34 -8.69 -12.60 -9.15
N ILE A 35 -8.17 -13.26 -10.18
CA ILE A 35 -6.79 -13.73 -10.21
C ILE A 35 -5.82 -12.55 -10.17
N MET A 36 -6.06 -11.50 -10.96
CA MET A 36 -5.23 -10.29 -10.94
C MET A 36 -5.21 -9.65 -9.55
N LEU A 37 -6.38 -9.46 -8.93
CA LEU A 37 -6.49 -8.91 -7.58
C LEU A 37 -5.78 -9.78 -6.54
N ALA A 38 -5.87 -11.10 -6.66
CA ALA A 38 -5.17 -12.02 -5.76
C ALA A 38 -3.65 -11.89 -5.90
N MET A 39 -3.12 -11.86 -7.13
CA MET A 39 -1.69 -11.70 -7.37
C MET A 39 -1.16 -10.35 -6.88
N PHE A 40 -1.87 -9.26 -7.16
CA PHE A 40 -1.54 -7.93 -6.63
C PHE A 40 -1.66 -7.86 -5.11
N GLY A 41 -2.67 -8.51 -4.53
CA GLY A 41 -2.86 -8.60 -3.08
C GLY A 41 -1.72 -9.33 -2.39
N ILE A 42 -1.33 -10.51 -2.91
CA ILE A 42 -0.20 -11.30 -2.38
C ILE A 42 1.10 -10.50 -2.48
N THR A 43 1.36 -9.87 -3.63
CA THR A 43 2.57 -9.08 -3.84
C THR A 43 2.61 -7.86 -2.91
N GLY A 44 1.49 -7.16 -2.75
CA GLY A 44 1.38 -6.00 -1.86
C GLY A 44 1.58 -6.36 -0.39
N ALA A 45 0.94 -7.44 0.07
CA ALA A 45 1.11 -7.95 1.43
C ALA A 45 2.53 -8.47 1.67
N GLY A 46 3.10 -9.21 0.71
CA GLY A 46 4.47 -9.74 0.77
C GLY A 46 5.50 -8.62 0.87
N MET A 47 5.42 -7.61 0.01
CA MET A 47 6.33 -6.46 0.05
C MET A 47 6.18 -5.64 1.34
N SER A 48 4.96 -5.51 1.86
CA SER A 48 4.72 -4.82 3.13
C SER A 48 5.32 -5.57 4.31
N GLY A 49 5.19 -6.90 4.34
CA GLY A 49 5.78 -7.77 5.35
C GLY A 49 7.30 -7.71 5.35
N VAL A 50 7.94 -7.86 4.19
CA VAL A 50 9.41 -7.78 4.07
C VAL A 50 9.93 -6.42 4.53
N ARG A 51 9.27 -5.32 4.15
CA ARG A 51 9.66 -3.98 4.59
C ARG A 51 9.50 -3.78 6.10
N ALA A 52 8.47 -4.37 6.71
CA ALA A 52 8.31 -4.32 8.17
C ALA A 52 9.45 -5.09 8.86
N LEU A 53 9.82 -6.27 8.36
CA LEU A 53 10.91 -7.07 8.93
C LEU A 53 12.26 -6.34 8.79
N GLN A 54 12.57 -5.79 7.63
CA GLN A 54 13.82 -5.03 7.40
C GLN A 54 13.95 -3.79 8.29
N ASN A 55 12.84 -3.18 8.69
CA ASN A 55 12.83 -1.99 9.53
C ASN A 55 12.69 -2.32 11.03
N GLY A 56 12.87 -3.59 11.44
CA GLY A 56 12.75 -4.01 12.83
C GLY A 56 11.32 -3.92 13.37
N GLY A 57 10.33 -4.22 12.53
CA GLY A 57 8.90 -4.16 12.85
C GLY A 57 8.28 -2.77 12.71
N LYS A 58 9.07 -1.72 12.44
CA LYS A 58 8.58 -0.36 12.25
C LYS A 58 8.15 -0.10 10.81
N ARG A 59 7.17 0.79 10.60
CA ARG A 59 6.76 1.21 9.26
C ARG A 59 7.89 1.96 8.56
N ALA A 60 7.98 1.80 7.24
CA ALA A 60 8.96 2.52 6.43
C ALA A 60 8.62 4.02 6.38
N ARG A 61 9.62 4.88 6.59
CA ARG A 61 9.45 6.34 6.44
C ARG A 61 9.44 6.71 4.95
N HIS A 62 8.49 7.53 4.56
CA HIS A 62 8.42 8.14 3.23
C HIS A 62 8.86 9.61 3.31
N SER A 63 9.19 10.21 2.16
CA SER A 63 9.50 11.65 2.07
C SER A 63 10.67 12.11 2.96
N VAL A 64 11.77 11.34 2.97
CA VAL A 64 12.94 11.62 3.81
C VAL A 64 13.76 12.79 3.25
N ASP A 65 13.81 13.88 4.00
CA ASP A 65 14.58 15.09 3.70
C ASP A 65 16.07 14.93 4.05
N ALA A 66 16.86 15.99 3.80
CA ALA A 66 18.29 15.96 4.10
C ALA A 66 18.56 15.86 5.61
N TRP A 67 17.76 16.53 6.44
CA TRP A 67 17.88 16.49 7.89
C TRP A 67 17.63 15.08 8.44
N ASP A 68 16.55 14.44 8.01
CA ASP A 68 16.19 13.08 8.42
C ASP A 68 17.28 12.08 8.05
N ARG A 69 17.94 12.24 6.91
CA ARG A 69 19.08 11.37 6.52
C ARG A 69 20.21 11.47 7.53
N VAL A 70 20.57 12.69 7.93
CA VAL A 70 21.63 12.93 8.93
C VAL A 70 21.22 12.38 10.30
N MET A 71 19.96 12.56 10.70
CA MET A 71 19.44 12.03 11.97
C MET A 71 19.39 10.49 11.98
N MET A 72 19.03 9.85 10.88
CA MET A 72 19.06 8.38 10.79
C MET A 72 20.48 7.83 10.83
N ASP A 73 21.45 8.52 10.22
CA ASP A 73 22.86 8.15 10.35
C ASP A 73 23.38 8.35 11.78
N ARG A 74 22.90 9.37 12.50
CA ARG A 74 23.17 9.57 13.93
C ARG A 74 22.57 8.43 14.76
N ASP A 75 21.32 8.06 14.52
CA ASP A 75 20.64 7.01 15.28
C ASP A 75 21.27 5.63 15.03
N ARG A 76 21.72 5.38 13.78
CA ARG A 76 22.54 4.21 13.45
C ARG A 76 23.85 4.19 14.24
N ARG A 77 24.49 5.34 14.43
CA ARG A 77 25.72 5.47 15.24
C ARG A 77 25.48 5.26 16.74
N LEU A 78 24.29 5.60 17.23
CA LEU A 78 23.92 5.42 18.64
C LEU A 78 23.46 3.99 18.96
N THR A 79 22.75 3.34 18.03
CA THR A 79 22.05 2.07 18.31
C THR A 79 22.57 0.88 17.50
N GLY A 80 23.44 1.11 16.51
CA GLY A 80 23.88 0.10 15.55
C GLY A 80 22.84 -0.25 14.47
N PHE A 81 21.60 0.24 14.58
CA PHE A 81 20.51 -0.05 13.65
C PHE A 81 19.94 1.22 13.02
N LEU A 82 19.69 1.22 11.70
CA LEU A 82 19.24 2.41 10.96
C LEU A 82 17.90 2.99 11.47
N ARG A 83 17.09 2.17 12.16
CA ARG A 83 15.77 2.51 12.71
C ARG A 83 15.71 2.31 14.23
N GLY A 84 16.86 2.10 14.86
CA GLY A 84 16.97 1.96 16.31
C GLY A 84 16.65 3.29 16.97
N GLN A 85 15.94 3.25 18.09
CA GLN A 85 15.70 4.42 18.93
C GLN A 85 16.24 4.06 20.32
N THR A 86 16.90 5.01 20.96
CA THR A 86 17.40 4.85 22.33
C THR A 86 16.97 6.06 23.14
N GLU A 87 16.51 5.80 24.36
CA GLU A 87 16.09 6.82 25.32
C GLU A 87 17.14 7.06 26.42
N ASN A 88 18.31 6.42 26.31
CA ASN A 88 19.35 6.53 27.31
C ASN A 88 19.84 7.99 27.43
N PRO A 89 19.92 8.56 28.65
CA PRO A 89 20.31 9.96 28.86
C PRO A 89 21.80 10.18 28.58
N SER A 90 22.63 9.15 28.72
CA SER A 90 24.05 9.18 28.36
C SER A 90 24.30 8.34 27.11
N ALA A 91 25.13 8.87 26.21
CA ALA A 91 25.49 8.18 24.98
C ALA A 91 26.37 6.93 25.28
N PRO A 92 26.32 5.90 24.42
CA PRO A 92 27.17 4.74 24.59
C PRO A 92 28.66 5.10 24.41
N LEU A 93 29.52 4.41 25.16
CA LEU A 93 30.96 4.57 25.06
C LEU A 93 31.43 4.31 23.61
N GLY A 94 32.30 5.18 23.10
CA GLY A 94 32.78 5.12 21.71
C GLY A 94 31.96 5.90 20.69
N PHE A 95 30.79 6.44 21.05
CA PHE A 95 30.06 7.39 20.18
C PHE A 95 30.88 8.65 19.88
N GLU A 96 31.71 9.08 20.84
CA GLU A 96 32.62 10.23 20.70
C GLU A 96 33.60 10.09 19.53
N LEU A 97 34.02 8.85 19.23
CA LEU A 97 35.04 8.55 18.23
C LEU A 97 34.46 8.10 16.89
N ASN A 98 33.15 7.89 16.80
CA ASN A 98 32.53 7.24 15.64
C ASN A 98 32.10 8.19 14.52
N ASN A 99 32.51 9.46 14.55
CA ASN A 99 32.08 10.47 13.59
C ASN A 99 32.81 10.33 12.24
N PRO A 100 32.14 9.86 11.17
CA PRO A 100 32.78 9.70 9.87
C PRO A 100 32.66 10.98 9.05
N TRP A 101 33.78 11.44 8.50
CA TRP A 101 33.77 12.45 7.45
C TRP A 101 33.64 11.77 6.10
N ARG A 102 32.58 12.11 5.36
CA ARG A 102 32.37 11.58 4.00
C ARG A 102 33.33 12.28 3.06
N LEU A 103 34.21 11.50 2.42
CA LEU A 103 35.09 11.99 1.36
C LEU A 103 34.40 11.74 0.01
N GLU A 104 34.33 12.77 -0.81
CA GLU A 104 33.87 12.65 -2.20
C GLU A 104 35.06 12.58 -3.15
N LYS A 105 34.89 11.87 -4.27
CA LYS A 105 35.89 11.88 -5.34
C LYS A 105 35.79 13.21 -6.08
N ARG A 106 36.94 13.72 -6.56
CA ARG A 106 36.96 14.93 -7.39
C ARG A 106 36.07 14.74 -8.61
N PHE A 107 35.13 15.66 -8.81
CA PHE A 107 34.35 15.75 -10.04
C PHE A 107 35.23 16.38 -11.12
N ILE A 108 35.61 15.60 -12.15
CA ILE A 108 36.38 16.02 -13.31
C ILE A 108 35.55 15.79 -14.58
#